data_AF-A0A7S0SSA3-F1
#
_entry.id   AF-A0A7S0SSA3-F1
#
_cell.length_a   1.000
_cell.length_b   1.000
_cell.length_c   1.000
_cell.angle_alpha   90.00
_cell.angle_beta   90.00
_cell.angle_gamma   90.00
#
_symmetry.space_group_name_H-M   'P 1'
#
loop_
_entity.id
_entity.type
_entity.pdbx_description
1 polymer ?
#
loop_
_entity_poly.entity_id
_entity_poly.type
_entity_poly.pdbx_seq_one_letter_code
_entity_poly.pdbx_strand_id
1 'polypeptide(L)'
;AEKPLHVIEGPLMSGMNTVGDLFGSGKMFLPQVIKSARVMKKAVSYLLPFMEAEKRLRMLAEGKDPDIIDENDTSAFAGTMLIATVKGDVHDIGKNIVAVVLGCNNYKVYDIGV
;
A
#
# COMPACT_ATOMS: atom_id res chain seq x y z
N ALA A 1 -6.06 17.32 15.88
CA ALA A 1 -6.79 16.26 15.15
C ALA A 1 -5.78 15.25 14.66
N GLU A 2 -6.02 13.95 14.85
CA GLU A 2 -5.13 12.93 14.27
C GLU A 2 -5.24 12.97 12.75
N LYS A 3 -4.09 12.91 12.06
CA LYS A 3 -4.03 12.94 10.61
C LYS A 3 -4.60 11.63 10.06
N PRO A 4 -5.31 11.63 8.92
CA PRO A 4 -5.79 10.40 8.28
C PRO A 4 -4.66 9.39 8.03
N LEU A 5 -3.43 9.86 7.77
CA LEU A 5 -2.24 9.03 7.62
C LEU A 5 -1.93 8.18 8.87
N HIS A 6 -2.18 8.71 10.08
CA HIS A 6 -1.96 7.95 11.33
C HIS A 6 -2.87 6.73 11.44
N VAL A 7 -4.05 6.75 10.80
CA VAL A 7 -4.94 5.58 10.77
C VAL A 7 -4.32 4.46 9.93
N ILE A 8 -3.61 4.81 8.86
CA ILE A 8 -2.89 3.84 8.01
C ILE A 8 -1.69 3.29 8.77
N GLU A 9 -0.81 4.16 9.26
CA GLU A 9 0.45 3.78 9.92
C GLU A 9 0.27 3.14 11.31
N GLY A 10 -0.85 3.41 11.98
CA GLY A 10 -1.15 2.87 13.30
C GLY A 10 -1.97 1.57 13.24
N PRO A 11 -3.30 1.64 13.39
CA PRO A 11 -4.15 0.45 13.55
C PRO A 11 -4.13 -0.47 12.32
N LEU A 12 -4.12 0.08 11.10
CA LEU A 12 -4.10 -0.71 9.88
C LEU A 12 -2.80 -1.51 9.72
N MET A 13 -1.64 -0.84 9.85
CA MET A 13 -0.33 -1.51 9.82
C MET A 13 -0.16 -2.49 10.97
N SER A 14 -0.63 -2.17 12.17
CA SER A 14 -0.61 -3.11 13.31
C SER A 14 -1.41 -4.39 13.01
N GLY A 15 -2.59 -4.25 12.39
CA GLY A 15 -3.38 -5.39 11.93
C GLY A 15 -2.64 -6.20 10.86
N MET A 16 -1.92 -5.52 9.97
CA MET A 16 -1.16 -6.17 8.92
C MET A 16 0.07 -6.93 9.42
N ASN A 17 0.78 -6.39 10.41
CA ASN A 17 1.88 -7.08 11.10
C ASN A 17 1.38 -8.39 11.73
N THR A 18 0.23 -8.35 12.40
CA THR A 18 -0.37 -9.56 13.01
C THR A 18 -0.68 -10.64 11.95
N VAL A 19 -1.21 -10.23 10.80
CA VAL A 19 -1.45 -11.17 9.68
C VAL A 19 -0.14 -11.73 9.13
N GLY A 20 0.91 -10.91 9.06
CA GLY A 20 2.27 -11.34 8.69
C GLY A 20 2.81 -12.41 9.64
N ASP A 21 2.71 -12.20 10.95
CA ASP A 21 3.14 -13.15 11.98
C ASP A 21 2.36 -14.47 11.91
N LEU A 22 1.04 -14.39 11.70
CA LEU A 22 0.18 -15.57 11.55
C LEU A 22 0.49 -16.35 10.27
N PHE A 23 0.80 -15.66 9.17
CA PHE A 23 1.22 -16.30 7.92
C PHE A 23 2.60 -16.96 8.08
N GLY A 24 3.58 -16.26 8.67
CA GLY A 24 4.93 -16.76 8.91
C GLY A 24 4.98 -17.94 9.88
N SER A 25 4.06 -18.01 10.85
CA SER A 25 3.92 -19.14 11.77
C SER A 25 3.02 -20.27 11.24
N GLY A 26 2.52 -20.18 10.00
CA GLY A 26 1.67 -21.20 9.38
C GLY A 26 0.25 -21.29 9.95
N LYS A 27 -0.18 -20.29 10.75
CA LYS A 27 -1.53 -20.20 11.33
C LYS A 27 -2.53 -19.51 10.41
N MET A 28 -2.05 -18.80 9.40
CA MET A 28 -2.85 -18.26 8.30
C MET A 28 -2.34 -18.72 6.95
N PHE A 29 -3.25 -18.91 6.01
CA PHE A 29 -2.95 -19.30 4.63
C PHE A 29 -3.14 -18.14 3.66
N LEU A 30 -2.54 -18.26 2.47
CA LEU A 30 -2.56 -17.25 1.42
C LEU A 30 -3.96 -16.70 1.10
N PRO A 31 -5.05 -17.50 1.01
CA PRO A 31 -6.40 -16.97 0.76
C PRO A 31 -6.89 -16.00 1.85
N GLN A 32 -6.48 -16.23 3.10
CA GLN A 32 -6.86 -15.37 4.22
C GLN A 32 -6.05 -14.06 4.20
N VAL A 33 -4.75 -14.15 3.88
CA VAL A 33 -3.89 -12.97 3.69
C VAL A 33 -4.44 -12.06 2.60
N ILE A 34 -4.84 -12.62 1.45
CA ILE A 34 -5.45 -11.87 0.34
C ILE A 34 -6.77 -11.21 0.79
N LYS A 35 -7.58 -11.88 1.61
CA LYS A 35 -8.83 -11.32 2.14
C LYS A 35 -8.57 -10.13 3.06
N SER A 36 -7.55 -10.19 3.91
CA SER A 36 -7.11 -9.07 4.76
C SER A 36 -6.57 -7.91 3.92
N ALA A 37 -5.76 -8.20 2.90
CA ALA A 37 -5.24 -7.22 1.95
C ALA A 37 -6.35 -6.39 1.28
N ARG A 38 -7.47 -7.05 0.94
CA ARG A 38 -8.63 -6.38 0.35
C ARG A 38 -9.28 -5.37 1.31
N VAL A 39 -9.32 -5.68 2.61
CA VAL A 39 -9.83 -4.75 3.63
C VAL A 39 -8.89 -3.56 3.78
N MET A 40 -7.57 -3.80 3.82
CA MET A 40 -6.55 -2.76 3.84
C MET A 40 -6.71 -1.79 2.66
N LYS A 41 -6.78 -2.31 1.42
CA LYS A 41 -6.99 -1.50 0.22
C LYS A 41 -8.26 -0.66 0.29
N LYS A 42 -9.38 -1.24 0.75
CA LYS A 42 -10.65 -0.52 0.87
C LYS A 42 -10.59 0.60 1.91
N ALA A 43 -9.90 0.38 3.02
CA ALA A 43 -9.71 1.39 4.06
C ALA A 43 -8.83 2.55 3.58
N VAL A 44 -7.70 2.24 2.91
CA VAL A 44 -6.86 3.28 2.28
C VAL A 44 -7.65 4.07 1.23
N SER A 45 -8.40 3.41 0.36
CA SER A 45 -9.27 4.09 -0.63
C SER A 45 -10.30 5.02 0.00
N TYR A 46 -10.79 4.70 1.20
CA TYR A 46 -11.69 5.58 1.95
C TYR A 46 -10.96 6.80 2.53
N LEU A 47 -9.70 6.65 2.93
CA LEU A 47 -8.90 7.72 3.54
C LEU A 47 -8.27 8.67 2.51
N LEU A 48 -8.03 8.22 1.28
CA LEU A 48 -7.49 9.03 0.17
C LEU A 48 -8.12 10.43 0.03
N PRO A 49 -9.45 10.60 -0.08
CA PRO A 49 -10.04 11.92 -0.26
C PRO A 49 -9.79 12.86 0.95
N PHE A 50 -9.66 12.31 2.16
CA PHE A 50 -9.34 13.10 3.35
C PHE A 50 -7.86 13.52 3.36
N MET A 51 -6.97 12.64 2.88
CA MET A 51 -5.55 12.95 2.72
C MET A 51 -5.32 14.01 1.63
N GLU A 52 -6.03 13.90 0.51
CA GLU A 52 -6.00 14.90 -0.56
C GLU A 52 -6.54 16.25 -0.08
N ALA A 53 -7.64 16.26 0.68
CA ALA A 53 -8.18 17.48 1.27
C ALA A 53 -7.20 18.12 2.26
N GLU A 54 -6.52 17.34 3.10
CA GLU A 54 -5.47 17.83 4.00
C GLU A 54 -4.27 18.37 3.22
N LYS A 55 -3.78 17.63 2.21
CA LYS A 55 -2.68 18.05 1.34
C LYS A 55 -3.00 19.36 0.62
N ARG A 56 -4.23 19.50 0.11
CA ARG A 56 -4.72 20.70 -0.55
C ARG A 56 -4.73 21.91 0.40
N LEU A 57 -5.27 21.74 1.62
CA LEU A 57 -5.25 22.79 2.65
C LEU A 57 -3.82 23.20 3.02
N ARG A 58 -2.90 22.22 3.06
CA ARG A 58 -1.49 22.46 3.35
C ARG A 58 -0.78 23.20 2.21
N MET A 59 -1.07 22.85 0.96
CA MET A 59 -0.55 23.55 -0.23
C MET A 59 -1.06 24.99 -0.32
N LEU A 60 -2.35 25.22 -0.02
CA LEU A 60 -2.94 26.56 0.10
C LEU A 60 -2.23 27.41 1.18
N ALA A 61 -1.91 26.82 2.33
CA ALA A 61 -1.18 27.51 3.39
C ALA A 61 0.29 27.80 3.05
N GLU A 62 0.92 26.97 2.20
CA GLU A 62 2.28 27.14 1.70
C GLU A 62 2.37 27.99 0.43
N GLY A 63 1.24 28.50 -0.08
CA GLY A 63 1.18 29.33 -1.30
C GLY A 63 1.44 28.55 -2.60
N LYS A 64 1.31 27.22 -2.57
CA LYS A 64 1.45 26.35 -3.75
C LYS A 64 0.08 26.10 -4.40
N ASP A 65 0.09 25.91 -5.71
CA ASP A 65 -1.13 25.72 -6.49
C ASP A 65 -1.82 24.38 -6.13
N PRO A 66 -3.05 24.39 -5.59
CA PRO A 66 -3.73 23.20 -5.07
C PRO A 66 -4.17 22.19 -6.13
N ASP A 67 -4.21 22.57 -7.41
CA ASP A 67 -4.69 21.72 -8.50
C ASP A 67 -3.56 20.96 -9.23
N ILE A 68 -2.31 21.07 -8.76
CA ILE A 68 -1.20 20.25 -9.26
C ILE A 68 -1.38 18.81 -8.76
N ILE A 69 -1.88 17.94 -9.65
CA ILE A 69 -1.94 16.50 -9.43
C ILE A 69 -0.52 15.95 -9.58
N ASP A 70 0.13 15.62 -8.47
CA ASP A 70 1.36 14.85 -8.49
C ASP A 70 1.02 13.38 -8.72
N GLU A 71 1.08 12.94 -9.99
CA GLU A 71 0.83 11.54 -10.37
C GLU A 71 1.81 10.56 -9.68
N ASN A 72 2.95 11.07 -9.20
CA ASN A 72 3.95 10.34 -8.44
C ASN A 72 3.81 10.50 -6.93
N ASP A 73 2.67 10.98 -6.45
CA ASP A 73 2.42 11.05 -5.01
C ASP A 73 2.47 9.65 -4.40
N THR A 74 3.51 9.44 -3.61
CA THR A 74 3.80 8.21 -2.88
C THR A 74 3.64 8.41 -1.37
N SER A 75 3.18 9.59 -0.93
CA SER A 75 3.05 9.93 0.49
C SER A 75 2.09 9.03 1.28
N ALA A 76 1.19 8.33 0.58
CA ALA A 76 0.29 7.35 1.18
C ALA A 76 0.91 5.94 1.35
N PHE A 77 2.08 5.68 0.75
CA PHE A 77 2.72 4.36 0.72
C PHE A 77 4.04 4.37 1.50
N ALA A 78 4.39 3.24 2.10
CA ALA A 78 5.67 3.06 2.80
C ALA A 78 6.88 3.10 1.84
N GLY A 79 6.66 2.83 0.55
CA GLY A 79 7.67 2.86 -0.49
C GLY A 79 7.11 2.41 -1.84
N THR A 80 7.90 2.58 -2.90
CA THR A 80 7.56 2.11 -4.25
C THR A 80 8.52 1.00 -4.68
N MET A 81 7.98 -0.07 -5.23
CA MET A 81 8.71 -1.26 -5.68
C MET A 81 8.38 -1.54 -7.15
N LEU A 82 9.40 -1.81 -7.95
CA LEU A 82 9.28 -2.32 -9.31
C LEU A 82 9.75 -3.78 -9.30
N ILE A 83 8.92 -4.71 -9.77
CA ILE A 83 9.23 -6.15 -9.79
C ILE A 83 9.02 -6.73 -11.20
N ALA A 84 9.83 -7.72 -11.55
CA ALA A 84 9.82 -8.38 -12.86
C ALA A 84 10.41 -9.78 -12.73
N THR A 85 10.04 -10.69 -13.64
CA THR A 85 10.82 -11.90 -13.90
C THR A 85 11.93 -11.56 -14.90
N VAL A 86 13.09 -12.22 -14.77
CA VAL A 86 14.25 -11.96 -15.64
C VAL A 86 13.97 -12.50 -17.05
N LYS A 87 14.59 -11.86 -18.06
CA LYS A 87 14.41 -12.25 -19.45
C LYS A 87 14.67 -13.75 -19.68
N GLY A 88 13.68 -14.44 -20.23
CA GLY A 88 13.77 -15.86 -20.59
C GLY A 88 13.38 -16.82 -19.46
N ASP A 89 13.01 -16.30 -18.30
CA ASP A 89 12.43 -17.08 -17.20
C ASP A 89 10.92 -16.85 -17.17
N VAL A 90 10.14 -17.93 -17.01
CA VAL A 90 8.67 -17.91 -16.99
C VAL A 90 8.08 -18.15 -15.61
N HIS A 91 8.92 -18.40 -14.60
CA HIS A 91 8.45 -18.64 -13.24
C HIS A 91 8.02 -17.32 -12.59
N ASP A 92 6.72 -17.16 -12.34
CA ASP A 92 6.14 -15.93 -11.80
C ASP A 92 5.37 -16.12 -10.48
N ILE A 93 5.17 -17.37 -10.04
CA ILE A 93 4.42 -17.69 -8.82
C ILE A 93 5.04 -16.98 -7.60
N GLY A 94 6.35 -17.09 -7.43
CA GLY A 94 7.07 -16.42 -6.34
C GLY A 94 6.97 -14.89 -6.43
N LYS A 95 7.16 -14.33 -7.62
CA LYS A 95 7.02 -12.89 -7.90
C LYS A 95 5.63 -12.39 -7.51
N ASN A 96 4.58 -13.08 -7.94
CA ASN A 96 3.19 -12.70 -7.69
C ASN A 96 2.85 -12.77 -6.19
N ILE A 97 3.37 -13.77 -5.47
CA ILE A 97 3.20 -13.84 -4.00
C ILE A 97 3.89 -12.64 -3.33
N VAL A 98 5.14 -12.34 -3.71
CA VAL A 98 5.87 -11.19 -3.18
C VAL A 98 5.16 -9.87 -3.49
N ALA A 99 4.63 -9.72 -4.71
CA ALA A 99 3.85 -8.55 -5.11
C ALA A 99 2.64 -8.33 -4.20
N VAL A 100 1.89 -9.40 -3.95
CA VAL A 100 0.71 -9.37 -3.07
C VAL A 100 1.12 -9.03 -1.64
N VAL A 101 2.17 -9.66 -1.11
CA VAL A 101 2.65 -9.42 0.26
C VAL A 101 3.15 -7.99 0.44
N LEU A 102 3.88 -7.43 -0.53
CA LEU A 102 4.30 -6.03 -0.51
C LEU A 102 3.11 -5.08 -0.53
N GLY A 103 2.11 -5.35 -1.38
CA GLY A 103 0.87 -4.58 -1.41
C GLY A 103 0.07 -4.65 -0.11
N CYS A 104 0.11 -5.79 0.61
CA CYS A 104 -0.45 -5.91 1.96
C CYS A 104 0.25 -4.94 2.92
N ASN A 105 1.57 -4.80 2.83
CA ASN A 105 2.40 -4.00 3.73
C ASN A 105 2.52 -2.52 3.29
N ASN A 106 1.50 -1.98 2.63
CA ASN A 106 1.42 -0.58 2.21
C ASN A 106 2.54 -0.12 1.25
N TYR A 107 3.11 -1.03 0.45
CA TYR A 107 4.01 -0.66 -0.65
C TYR A 107 3.22 -0.45 -1.95
N LYS A 108 3.66 0.53 -2.76
CA LYS A 108 3.20 0.72 -4.14
C LYS A 108 4.01 -0.22 -5.04
N VAL A 109 3.39 -1.28 -5.55
CA VAL A 109 4.08 -2.29 -6.37
C VAL A 109 3.71 -2.13 -7.84
N TYR A 110 4.73 -2.00 -8.69
CA TYR A 110 4.64 -2.04 -10.14
C TYR A 110 5.23 -3.36 -10.62
N ASP A 111 4.42 -4.18 -11.29
CA ASP A 111 4.84 -5.46 -11.85
C ASP A 111 4.89 -5.35 -13.37
N ILE A 112 6.09 -5.47 -13.95
CA ILE A 112 6.30 -5.37 -15.40
C ILE A 112 6.26 -6.73 -16.12
N GLY A 113 5.89 -7.79 -15.39
CA GLY A 113 5.61 -9.09 -15.96
C GLY A 113 6.82 -10.01 -16.03
N VAL A 114 6.86 -10.77 -17.12
CA VAL A 114 7.73 -11.93 -17.35
C VAL A 114 8.50 -11.74 -18.66
#